data_AF-A0A2N3E0V6-F1
#
_entry.id   AF-A0A2N3E0V6-F1
#
_cell.length_a   1.000
_cell.length_b   1.000
_cell.length_c   1.000
_cell.angle_alpha   90.00
_cell.angle_beta   90.00
_cell.angle_gamma   90.00
#
_symmetry.space_group_name_H-M   'P 1'
#
loop_
_entity.id
_entity.type
_entity.pdbx_description
1 polymer ?
#
loop_
_entity_poly.entity_id
_entity_poly.type
_entity_poly.pdbx_seq_one_letter_code
_entity_poly.pdbx_strand_id
1 'polypeptide(L)' 'EIVDTCLQFFGGYGYMMEYPIAKLYTDARIQKIYGGTNEIMKMLIARTL' A
#
# COMPACT_ATOMS: atom_id res chain seq x y z
N GLU A 1 0.97 -0.95 -5.53
CA GLU A 1 1.35 -0.94 -6.96
C GLU A 1 0.75 0.26 -7.69
N ILE A 2 -0.57 0.32 -7.95
CA ILE A 2 -1.18 1.47 -8.65
C ILE A 2 -0.87 2.81 -7.96
N VAL A 3 -1.09 2.89 -6.65
CA VAL A 3 -0.83 4.11 -5.88
C VAL A 3 0.67 4.47 -5.88
N ASP A 4 1.55 3.47 -5.92
CA ASP A 4 3.00 3.68 -5.96
C ASP A 4 3.42 4.27 -7.32
N THR A 5 2.83 3.79 -8.42
CA THR A 5 3.04 4.34 -9.77
C THR A 5 2.52 5.77 -9.87
N CYS A 6 1.34 6.05 -9.30
CA CYS A 6 0.81 7.40 -9.22
C CYS A 6 1.75 8.30 -8.41
N LEU A 7 2.22 7.86 -7.25
CA LEU A 7 3.17 8.64 -6.44
C LEU A 7 4.43 8.99 -7.24
N GLN A 8 5.00 8.00 -7.95
CA GLN A 8 6.18 8.20 -8.80
C GLN A 8 5.94 9.23 -9.91
N PHE A 9 4.74 9.25 -10.51
CA PHE A 9 4.36 10.24 -11.53
C PHE A 9 4.31 11.66 -10.97
N PHE A 10 3.82 11.85 -9.74
CA PHE A 10 3.80 13.16 -9.07
C PHE A 10 5.18 13.64 -8.61
N GLY A 11 6.20 12.77 -8.63
CA GLY A 11 7.58 13.12 -8.24
C GLY A 11 7.66 13.64 -6.81
N GLY A 12 8.46 14.69 -6.58
CA GLY A 12 8.64 15.29 -5.25
C GLY A 12 7.35 15.83 -4.64
N TYR A 13 6.41 16.33 -5.45
CA TYR A 13 5.11 16.79 -4.98
C TYR A 13 4.24 15.66 -4.42
N GLY A 14 4.48 14.42 -4.85
CA GLY A 14 3.77 13.25 -4.33
C GLY A 14 4.00 13.02 -2.83
N TYR A 15 5.10 13.52 -2.28
CA TYR A 15 5.46 13.42 -0.87
C TYR A 15 5.03 14.62 -0.02
N MET A 16 4.43 15.63 -0.64
CA MET A 16 3.91 16.81 0.04
C MET A 16 2.47 16.53 0.51
N MET A 17 2.19 16.77 1.80
CA MET A 17 0.89 16.45 2.41
C MET A 17 -0.26 17.32 1.91
N GLU A 18 0.06 18.40 1.19
CA GLU A 18 -0.87 19.25 0.47
C GLU A 18 -1.50 18.52 -0.73
N TYR A 19 -0.85 17.49 -1.27
CA TYR A 19 -1.37 16.70 -2.38
C TYR A 19 -2.04 15.41 -1.87
N PRO A 20 -3.27 15.08 -2.32
CA PRO A 20 -4.00 13.91 -1.85
C PRO A 20 -3.27 12.56 -2.02
N ILE A 21 -2.37 12.48 -3.00
CA ILE A 21 -1.61 11.25 -3.30
C ILE A 21 -0.73 10.80 -2.12
N ALA A 22 -0.19 11.74 -1.34
CA ALA A 22 0.62 11.44 -0.16
C ALA A 22 -0.20 10.63 0.87
N LYS A 23 -1.42 11.07 1.15
CA LYS A 23 -2.35 10.38 2.04
C LYS A 23 -2.81 9.03 1.47
N LEU A 24 -3.14 8.99 0.18
CA LEU A 24 -3.54 7.74 -0.47
C LEU A 24 -2.43 6.68 -0.40
N TYR A 25 -1.17 7.09 -0.54
CA TYR A 25 -0.03 6.19 -0.39
C TYR A 25 0.10 5.64 1.04
N THR A 26 -0.04 6.49 2.05
CA THR A 26 0.00 6.03 3.45
C THR A 26 -1.16 5.08 3.78
N ASP A 27 -2.36 5.39 3.31
CA ASP A 27 -3.56 4.58 3.55
C ASP A 27 -3.49 3.24 2.79
N ALA A 28 -2.88 3.21 1.60
CA ALA A 28 -2.64 1.97 0.87
C ALA A 28 -1.60 1.08 1.58
N ARG A 29 -0.61 1.65 2.29
CA ARG A 29 0.45 0.87 2.92
C ARG A 29 -0.04 -0.02 4.06
N ILE A 30 -1.05 0.42 4.81
CA ILE A 30 -1.59 -0.31 5.96
C ILE A 30 -2.38 -1.56 5.55
N GLN A 31 -2.91 -1.61 4.33
CA GLN A 31 -3.68 -2.76 3.81
C GLN A 31 -2.88 -4.08 3.84
N LYS A 32 -1.54 -4.02 3.79
CA LYS A 32 -0.66 -5.19 3.84
C LYS A 32 -0.55 -5.84 5.23
N ILE A 33 -1.11 -5.18 6.25
CA ILE A 33 -0.99 -5.56 7.68
C ILE A 33 -2.38 -5.71 8.30
N TYR A 34 -3.31 -4.84 7.93
CA TYR A 34 -4.65 -4.85 8.49
C TYR A 34 -5.40 -6.14 8.14
N GLY A 35 -6.06 -6.74 9.14
CA GLY A 35 -6.76 -8.03 8.97
C GLY A 35 -5.86 -9.27 8.91
N GLY A 36 -4.55 -9.09 9.13
CA GLY A 36 -3.54 -10.15 9.04
C GLY A 36 -2.46 -9.75 8.03
N THR A 37 -1.19 -10.00 8.36
CA THR A 37 -0.12 -9.68 7.42
C THR A 37 -0.23 -10.54 6.17
N ASN A 38 0.22 -10.02 5.04
CA ASN A 38 0.23 -10.75 3.77
C ASN A 38 0.91 -12.13 3.89
N GLU A 39 1.93 -12.26 4.72
CA GLU A 39 2.66 -13.50 4.97
C GLU A 39 1.79 -14.52 5.71
N ILE A 40 1.03 -14.09 6.71
CA ILE A 40 0.07 -14.96 7.42
C ILE A 40 -1.04 -15.40 6.47
N MET A 41 -1.56 -14.49 5.66
CA MET A 41 -2.59 -14.82 4.66
C MET A 41 -2.09 -15.84 3.64
N LYS A 42 -0.87 -15.65 3.12
CA LYS A 42 -0.22 -16.61 2.21
C LYS A 42 0.01 -17.96 2.89
N MET A 43 0.44 -17.98 4.15
CA MET A 43 0.64 -19.21 4.92
C MET A 43 -0.66 -19.97 5.15
N LEU A 44 -1.77 -19.29 5.45
CA LEU A 44 -3.08 -19.91 5.59
C LEU A 44 -3.56 -20.54 4.27
N ILE A 45 -3.43 -19.82 3.14
CA ILE A 45 -3.75 -20.36 1.81
C ILE A 45 -2.91 -21.60 1.51
N ALA A 46 -1.60 -21.54 1.78
CA ALA A 46 -0.68 -22.67 1.56
C ALA A 46 -0.96 -23.89 2.45
N ARG A 47 -1.61 -23.73 3.62
CA ARG A 47 -2.05 -24.84 4.48
C ARG A 47 -3.35 -25.49 4.01
N THR A 48 -4.13 -24.77 3.21
CA THR A 48 -5.46 -25.21 2.75
C THR A 48 -5.40 -25.82 1.35
N LEU A 49 -4.26 -25.69 0.66
CA LEU A 49 -3.90 -26.35 -0.60
C LEU A 49 -3.08 -27.62 -0.31
#